data_AF-A0A2H0WG65-F1
#
_entry.id   AF-A0A2H0WG65-F1
#
_cell.length_a   1.000
_cell.length_b   1.000
_cell.length_c   1.000
_cell.angle_alpha   90.00
_cell.angle_beta   90.00
_cell.angle_gamma   90.00
#
_symmetry.space_group_name_H-M   'P 1'
#
loop_
_entity.id
_entity.type
_entity.pdbx_description
1 polymer ?
#
loop_
_entity_poly.entity_id
_entity_poly.type
_entity_poly.pdbx_seq_one_letter_code
_entity_poly.pdbx_strand_id
1 'polypeptide(L)'
;MVVGEFKKLLGPEPGPAEAQCKEIYAQLSKLGQDVFNFSQTGSREKMKEEIAKAEVQAKMKANSQLEEAKNCLQKSQFAQAATLLQKAEALDPSLPMIRLYLIWSRLGQLDSSRMNAGLLNEVEMELMQIPPEEKFEALYAFVMGLYQRARGDGVAAKKSFEKAYNIDNTLLVARREMSLINSQQAKKKDVLNRDLKDLVAGFFKKK
;
A
#
# COMPACT_ATOMS: atom_id res chain seq x y z
N MET A 1 30.59 -23.31 -33.39
CA MET A 1 30.25 -22.67 -34.68
C MET A 1 30.08 -21.17 -34.57
N VAL A 2 29.27 -20.65 -33.64
CA VAL A 2 28.86 -19.22 -33.61
C VAL A 2 29.99 -18.19 -33.43
N VAL A 3 30.99 -18.40 -32.56
CA VAL A 3 32.10 -17.42 -32.37
C VAL A 3 32.99 -17.29 -33.60
N GLY A 4 33.19 -18.40 -34.31
CA GLY A 4 33.98 -18.40 -35.55
C GLY A 4 33.30 -17.57 -36.64
N GLU A 5 31.97 -17.60 -36.73
CA GLU A 5 31.20 -16.77 -37.65
C GLU A 5 31.16 -15.30 -37.21
N PHE A 6 31.02 -15.04 -35.91
CA PHE A 6 31.10 -13.68 -35.37
C PHE A 6 32.46 -13.02 -35.64
N LYS A 7 33.56 -13.75 -35.46
CA LYS A 7 34.91 -13.27 -35.80
C LYS A 7 35.10 -13.07 -37.31
N LYS A 8 34.44 -13.86 -38.15
CA LYS A 8 34.41 -13.63 -39.61
C LYS A 8 33.62 -12.37 -39.99
N LEU A 9 32.53 -12.08 -39.29
CA LEU A 9 31.72 -10.86 -39.49
C LEU A 9 32.42 -9.58 -39.02
N LEU A 10 33.22 -9.66 -37.96
CA LEU A 10 34.06 -8.55 -37.47
C LEU A 10 35.18 -8.16 -38.46
N GLY A 11 35.52 -9.05 -39.40
CA GLY A 11 36.59 -8.82 -40.35
C GLY A 11 38.00 -8.98 -39.77
N PRO A 12 39.03 -8.75 -40.58
CA PRO A 12 40.43 -8.85 -40.16
C PRO A 12 40.78 -7.77 -39.11
N GLU A 13 41.74 -8.08 -38.24
CA GLU A 13 42.20 -7.15 -37.21
C GLU A 13 42.77 -5.86 -37.84
N PRO A 14 42.36 -4.66 -37.37
CA PRO A 14 42.85 -3.39 -37.91
C PRO A 14 44.37 -3.24 -37.77
N GLY A 15 44.99 -2.61 -38.76
CA GLY A 15 46.43 -2.36 -38.77
C GLY A 15 46.88 -1.35 -37.69
N PRO A 16 48.20 -1.28 -37.41
CA PRO A 16 48.76 -0.47 -36.32
C PRO A 16 48.57 1.05 -36.49
N ALA A 17 48.16 1.53 -37.67
CA ALA A 17 47.87 2.94 -37.95
C ALA A 17 46.51 3.42 -37.41
N GLU A 18 45.63 2.51 -37.00
CA GLU A 18 44.24 2.80 -36.60
C GLU A 18 44.00 2.39 -35.14
N ALA A 19 44.72 3.02 -34.21
CA ALA A 19 44.73 2.65 -32.79
C ALA A 19 43.33 2.59 -32.14
N GLN A 20 42.43 3.52 -32.49
CA GLN A 20 41.05 3.52 -31.98
C GLN A 20 40.21 2.35 -32.54
N CYS A 21 40.35 2.02 -33.82
CA CYS A 21 39.67 0.88 -34.43
C CYS A 21 40.14 -0.44 -33.80
N LYS A 22 41.44 -0.54 -33.49
CA LYS A 22 42.01 -1.71 -32.82
C LYS A 22 41.48 -1.90 -31.39
N GLU A 23 41.31 -0.81 -30.65
CA GLU A 23 40.72 -0.85 -29.30
C GLU A 23 39.26 -1.29 -29.33
N ILE A 24 38.46 -0.73 -30.25
CA ILE A 24 37.06 -1.12 -30.44
C ILE A 24 36.94 -2.59 -30.88
N TYR A 25 37.82 -3.04 -31.79
CA TYR A 25 37.87 -4.44 -32.23
C TYR A 25 38.18 -5.39 -31.07
N ALA A 26 39.16 -5.04 -30.22
CA ALA A 26 39.50 -5.83 -29.04
C ALA A 26 38.34 -5.89 -28.04
N GLN A 27 37.63 -4.78 -27.80
CA GLN A 27 36.46 -4.73 -26.93
C GLN A 27 35.31 -5.59 -27.48
N LEU A 28 35.00 -5.49 -28.78
CA LEU A 28 33.95 -6.28 -29.42
C LEU A 28 34.27 -7.77 -29.47
N SER A 29 35.52 -8.14 -29.79
CA SER A 29 35.93 -9.54 -29.79
C SER A 29 35.92 -10.12 -28.37
N LYS A 30 36.30 -9.32 -27.36
CA LYS A 30 36.21 -9.74 -25.95
C LYS A 30 34.76 -9.93 -25.52
N LEU A 31 33.88 -8.97 -25.83
CA LEU A 31 32.45 -9.06 -25.53
C LEU A 31 31.80 -10.29 -26.18
N GLY A 32 32.10 -10.56 -27.45
CA GLY A 32 31.58 -11.74 -28.14
C GLY A 32 32.08 -13.05 -27.53
N GLN A 33 33.33 -13.09 -27.08
CA GLN A 33 33.90 -14.25 -26.39
C GLN A 33 33.27 -14.44 -25.00
N ASP A 34 33.05 -13.37 -24.25
CA ASP A 34 32.44 -13.39 -22.92
C ASP A 34 30.97 -13.84 -22.99
N VAL A 35 30.20 -13.34 -23.97
CA VAL A 35 28.82 -13.77 -24.23
C VAL A 35 28.75 -15.25 -24.64
N PHE A 36 29.68 -15.71 -25.46
CA PHE A 36 29.74 -17.11 -25.84
C PHE A 36 30.08 -18.02 -24.65
N ASN A 37 31.07 -17.64 -23.86
CA ASN A 37 31.45 -18.37 -22.64
C ASN A 37 30.24 -18.42 -21.69
N PHE A 38 29.56 -17.30 -21.47
CA PHE A 38 28.33 -17.22 -20.67
C PHE A 38 27.21 -18.14 -21.18
N SER A 39 27.10 -18.33 -22.50
CA SER A 39 26.10 -19.22 -23.11
C SER A 39 26.42 -20.71 -22.94
N GLN A 40 27.70 -21.07 -22.81
CA GLN A 40 28.18 -22.46 -22.70
C GLN A 40 28.22 -22.96 -21.25
N THR A 41 28.42 -22.09 -20.27
CA THR A 41 28.71 -22.48 -18.88
C THR A 41 27.49 -22.81 -18.02
N GLY A 42 26.28 -22.90 -18.59
CA GLY A 42 25.04 -23.03 -17.82
C GLY A 42 24.71 -21.77 -17.00
N SER A 43 25.40 -20.65 -17.24
CA SER A 43 25.22 -19.40 -16.49
C SER A 43 23.84 -18.78 -16.69
N ARG A 44 23.13 -19.12 -17.77
CA ARG A 44 21.72 -18.73 -17.96
C ARG A 44 20.79 -19.39 -16.94
N GLU A 45 20.99 -20.66 -16.60
CA GLU A 45 20.19 -21.33 -15.57
C GLU A 45 20.53 -20.77 -14.20
N LYS A 46 21.82 -20.59 -13.89
CA LYS A 46 22.26 -19.94 -12.64
C LYS A 46 21.72 -18.51 -12.49
N MET A 47 21.73 -17.71 -13.57
CA MET A 47 21.17 -16.36 -13.56
C MET A 47 19.65 -16.38 -13.38
N LYS A 48 18.93 -17.31 -14.03
CA LYS A 48 17.50 -17.50 -13.80
C LYS A 48 17.20 -17.90 -12.35
N GLU A 49 17.99 -18.80 -11.77
CA GLU A 49 17.89 -19.18 -10.37
C GLU A 49 18.18 -18.01 -9.43
N GLU A 50 19.18 -17.18 -9.74
CA GLU A 50 19.51 -15.99 -8.95
C GLU A 50 18.42 -14.93 -9.02
N ILE A 51 17.85 -14.69 -10.20
CA ILE A 51 16.69 -13.80 -10.37
C ILE A 51 15.50 -14.35 -9.59
N ALA A 52 15.19 -15.63 -9.72
CA ALA A 52 14.10 -16.27 -8.97
C ALA A 52 14.33 -16.19 -7.45
N LYS A 53 15.55 -16.41 -6.97
CA LYS A 53 15.92 -16.24 -5.55
C LYS A 53 15.74 -14.78 -5.11
N ALA A 54 16.15 -13.81 -5.92
CA ALA A 54 16.00 -12.39 -5.62
C ALA A 54 14.52 -11.99 -5.57
N GLU A 55 13.70 -12.46 -6.50
CA GLU A 55 12.24 -12.25 -6.50
C GLU A 55 11.57 -12.85 -5.26
N VAL A 56 11.91 -14.09 -4.91
CA VAL A 56 11.40 -14.74 -3.70
C VAL A 56 11.80 -13.95 -2.44
N GLN A 57 13.07 -13.51 -2.35
CA GLN A 57 13.52 -12.70 -1.23
C GLN A 57 12.81 -11.34 -1.17
N ALA A 58 12.56 -10.70 -2.30
CA ALA A 58 11.81 -9.45 -2.37
C ALA A 58 10.38 -9.64 -1.86
N LYS A 59 9.68 -10.70 -2.31
CA LYS A 59 8.34 -11.06 -1.84
C LYS A 59 8.30 -11.39 -0.36
N MET A 60 9.29 -12.12 0.16
CA MET A 60 9.38 -12.40 1.60
C MET A 60 9.56 -11.13 2.41
N LYS A 61 10.41 -10.20 1.96
CA LYS A 61 10.61 -8.90 2.61
C LYS A 61 9.34 -8.04 2.56
N ALA A 62 8.65 -8.01 1.41
CA ALA A 62 7.41 -7.26 1.24
C ALA A 62 6.31 -7.77 2.20
N ASN A 63 6.15 -9.10 2.32
CA ASN A 63 5.22 -9.70 3.28
C ASN A 63 5.60 -9.39 4.74
N SER A 64 6.90 -9.45 5.08
CA SER A 64 7.36 -9.07 6.42
C SER A 64 7.02 -7.61 6.76
N GLN A 65 7.23 -6.70 5.81
CA GLN A 65 6.90 -5.28 5.99
C GLN A 65 5.38 -5.05 6.09
N LEU A 66 4.59 -5.81 5.33
CA LEU A 66 3.14 -5.76 5.38
C LEU A 66 2.62 -6.20 6.76
N GLU A 67 3.13 -7.30 7.32
CA GLU A 67 2.75 -7.75 8.67
C GLU A 67 3.15 -6.75 9.75
N GLU A 68 4.34 -6.16 9.65
CA GLU A 68 4.76 -5.09 10.56
C GLU A 68 3.87 -3.85 10.44
N ALA A 69 3.48 -3.48 9.22
CA ALA A 69 2.55 -2.39 8.98
C ALA A 69 1.16 -2.65 9.59
N LYS A 70 0.63 -3.87 9.45
CA LYS A 70 -0.65 -4.28 10.08
C LYS A 70 -0.59 -4.10 11.60
N ASN A 71 0.52 -4.52 12.22
CA ASN A 71 0.73 -4.31 13.66
C ASN A 71 0.77 -2.82 14.03
N CYS A 72 1.41 -1.98 13.22
CA CYS A 72 1.43 -0.52 13.42
C CYS A 72 0.01 0.08 13.29
N LEU A 73 -0.79 -0.35 12.31
CA LEU A 73 -2.16 0.11 12.10
C LEU A 73 -3.07 -0.21 13.30
N GLN A 74 -2.97 -1.43 13.85
CA GLN A 74 -3.72 -1.83 15.05
C GLN A 74 -3.38 -0.98 16.29
N LYS A 75 -2.13 -0.52 16.36
CA LYS A 75 -1.61 0.37 17.41
C LYS A 75 -1.83 1.87 17.11
N SER A 76 -2.54 2.20 16.03
CA SER A 76 -2.78 3.58 15.60
C SER A 76 -1.50 4.36 15.26
N GLN A 77 -0.41 3.67 14.91
CA GLN A 77 0.86 4.25 14.47
C GLN A 77 0.83 4.48 12.94
N PHE A 78 -0.07 5.35 12.49
CA PHE A 78 -0.45 5.45 11.07
C PHE A 78 0.66 5.97 10.15
N ALA A 79 1.48 6.91 10.62
CA ALA A 79 2.61 7.43 9.84
C ALA A 79 3.67 6.34 9.60
N GLN A 80 4.02 5.58 10.65
CA GLN A 80 4.95 4.46 10.53
C GLN A 80 4.38 3.37 9.61
N ALA A 81 3.11 3.01 9.79
CA ALA A 81 2.43 2.06 8.92
C ALA A 81 2.48 2.49 7.44
N ALA A 82 2.19 3.76 7.14
CA ALA A 82 2.23 4.27 5.77
C ALA A 82 3.62 4.08 5.12
N THR A 83 4.70 4.39 5.87
CA THR A 83 6.06 4.20 5.35
C THR A 83 6.41 2.73 5.09
N LEU A 84 5.95 1.80 5.93
CA LEU A 84 6.15 0.37 5.75
C LEU A 84 5.35 -0.17 4.55
N LEU A 85 4.10 0.29 4.39
CA LEU A 85 3.24 -0.12 3.27
C LEU A 85 3.77 0.37 1.93
N GLN A 86 4.27 1.61 1.86
CA GLN A 86 4.90 2.12 0.63
C GLN A 86 6.14 1.32 0.24
N LYS A 87 6.96 0.90 1.22
CA LYS A 87 8.11 0.02 0.97
C LYS A 87 7.67 -1.36 0.51
N ALA A 88 6.62 -1.92 1.10
CA ALA A 88 6.07 -3.22 0.72
C ALA A 88 5.50 -3.18 -0.70
N GLU A 89 4.74 -2.12 -1.05
CA GLU A 89 4.18 -1.90 -2.39
C GLU A 89 5.27 -1.73 -3.45
N ALA A 90 6.35 -1.02 -3.13
CA ALA A 90 7.49 -0.86 -4.05
C ALA A 90 8.22 -2.19 -4.32
N LEU A 91 8.20 -3.13 -3.37
CA LEU A 91 8.81 -4.45 -3.53
C LEU A 91 7.87 -5.43 -4.24
N ASP A 92 6.58 -5.41 -3.91
CA ASP A 92 5.56 -6.27 -4.52
C ASP A 92 4.20 -5.55 -4.58
N PRO A 93 3.85 -4.94 -5.73
CA PRO A 93 2.56 -4.28 -5.92
C PRO A 93 1.36 -5.24 -5.94
N SER A 94 1.60 -6.55 -6.06
CA SER A 94 0.56 -7.58 -6.11
C SER A 94 0.14 -8.09 -4.73
N LEU A 95 0.69 -7.49 -3.67
CA LEU A 95 0.36 -7.86 -2.29
C LEU A 95 -1.16 -7.72 -2.03
N PRO A 96 -1.79 -8.76 -1.45
CA PRO A 96 -3.21 -8.74 -1.17
C PRO A 96 -3.62 -7.55 -0.31
N MET A 97 -4.66 -6.83 -0.75
CA MET A 97 -5.29 -5.73 -0.01
C MET A 97 -4.34 -4.58 0.38
N ILE A 98 -3.14 -4.48 -0.20
CA ILE A 98 -2.16 -3.44 0.17
C ILE A 98 -2.72 -2.02 0.01
N ARG A 99 -3.54 -1.82 -1.02
CA ARG A 99 -4.26 -0.56 -1.27
C ARG A 99 -5.20 -0.21 -0.12
N LEU A 100 -5.96 -1.17 0.40
CA LEU A 100 -6.87 -0.95 1.53
C LEU A 100 -6.10 -0.57 2.80
N TYR A 101 -4.95 -1.20 3.06
CA TYR A 101 -4.09 -0.83 4.18
C TYR A 101 -3.48 0.58 4.01
N LEU A 102 -3.09 0.96 2.79
CA LEU A 102 -2.61 2.32 2.48
C LEU A 102 -3.71 3.35 2.75
N ILE A 103 -4.93 3.11 2.26
CA ILE A 103 -6.09 3.98 2.52
C ILE A 103 -6.36 4.07 4.03
N TRP A 104 -6.34 2.94 4.76
CA TRP A 104 -6.48 2.94 6.21
C TRP A 104 -5.42 3.83 6.87
N SER A 105 -4.15 3.70 6.50
CA SER A 105 -3.07 4.52 7.06
C SER A 105 -3.30 6.02 6.83
N ARG A 106 -3.83 6.42 5.66
CA ARG A 106 -4.11 7.83 5.33
C ARG A 106 -5.32 8.35 6.11
N LEU A 107 -6.41 7.59 6.15
CA LEU A 107 -7.61 7.96 6.91
C LEU A 107 -7.35 8.02 8.42
N GLY A 108 -6.45 7.18 8.93
CA GLY A 108 -6.05 7.19 10.33
C GLY A 108 -5.25 8.43 10.73
N GLN A 109 -4.52 9.05 9.80
CA GLN A 109 -3.81 10.31 10.02
C GLN A 109 -4.73 11.54 10.01
N LEU A 110 -5.98 11.40 9.58
CA LEU A 110 -6.94 12.50 9.64
C LEU A 110 -7.38 12.74 11.08
N ASP A 111 -7.08 13.94 11.58
CA ASP A 111 -7.69 14.43 12.80
C ASP A 111 -9.19 14.61 12.60
N SER A 112 -9.98 14.14 13.58
CA SER A 112 -11.46 14.26 13.56
C SER A 112 -11.96 15.71 13.55
N SER A 113 -11.08 16.68 13.74
CA SER A 113 -11.36 18.12 13.77
C SER A 113 -11.07 18.82 12.43
N ARG A 114 -10.33 18.20 11.51
CA ARG A 114 -9.95 18.81 10.23
C ARG A 114 -10.41 17.95 9.06
N MET A 115 -11.53 18.35 8.47
CA MET A 115 -12.00 17.76 7.22
C MET A 115 -11.05 18.15 6.09
N ASN A 116 -10.29 17.19 5.55
CA ASN A 116 -9.47 17.39 4.37
C ASN A 116 -10.22 16.87 3.13
N ALA A 117 -11.01 17.75 2.52
CA ALA A 117 -11.87 17.39 1.37
C ALA A 117 -11.08 16.84 0.18
N GLY A 118 -9.87 17.35 -0.08
CA GLY A 118 -9.02 16.85 -1.16
C GLY A 118 -8.63 15.39 -0.96
N LEU A 119 -8.14 15.04 0.23
CA LEU A 119 -7.77 13.66 0.56
C LEU A 119 -9.00 12.73 0.53
N LEU A 120 -10.17 13.19 0.99
CA LEU A 120 -11.39 12.38 0.96
C LEU A 120 -11.82 12.06 -0.47
N ASN A 121 -11.69 13.00 -1.40
CA ASN A 121 -11.98 12.76 -2.82
C ASN A 121 -10.99 11.76 -3.42
N GLU A 122 -9.69 11.87 -3.10
CA GLU A 122 -8.69 10.90 -3.55
C GLU A 122 -8.99 9.49 -3.03
N VAL A 123 -9.31 9.37 -1.74
CA VAL A 123 -9.69 8.10 -1.12
C VAL A 123 -10.96 7.52 -1.75
N GLU A 124 -11.96 8.35 -2.06
CA GLU A 124 -13.17 7.91 -2.73
C GLU A 124 -12.88 7.32 -4.11
N MET A 125 -12.04 8.00 -4.90
CA MET A 125 -11.61 7.52 -6.22
C MET A 125 -10.84 6.19 -6.12
N GLU A 126 -9.96 6.05 -5.13
CA GLU A 126 -9.24 4.79 -4.90
C GLU A 126 -10.18 3.65 -4.48
N LEU A 127 -11.15 3.92 -3.60
CA LEU A 127 -12.15 2.94 -3.17
C LEU A 127 -13.05 2.46 -4.33
N MET A 128 -13.33 3.33 -5.32
CA MET A 128 -14.07 2.95 -6.52
C MET A 128 -13.31 1.94 -7.39
N GLN A 129 -11.97 2.00 -7.39
CA GLN A 129 -11.11 1.10 -8.16
C GLN A 129 -10.88 -0.26 -7.49
N ILE A 130 -11.32 -0.46 -6.25
CA ILE A 130 -11.19 -1.75 -5.56
C ILE A 130 -12.01 -2.81 -6.31
N PRO A 131 -11.42 -3.98 -6.61
CA PRO A 131 -12.10 -5.03 -7.34
C PRO A 131 -13.31 -5.57 -6.55
N PRO A 132 -14.37 -6.05 -7.22
CA PRO A 132 -15.59 -6.51 -6.56
C PRO A 132 -15.36 -7.60 -5.51
N GLU A 133 -14.39 -8.49 -5.73
CA GLU A 133 -14.03 -9.60 -4.84
C GLU A 133 -13.59 -9.08 -3.48
N GLU A 134 -12.76 -8.03 -3.45
CA GLU A 134 -12.27 -7.41 -2.21
C GLU A 134 -13.35 -6.61 -1.47
N LYS A 135 -14.46 -6.22 -2.13
CA LYS A 135 -15.55 -5.45 -1.48
C LYS A 135 -16.35 -6.26 -0.46
N PHE A 136 -16.22 -7.59 -0.50
CA PHE A 136 -16.84 -8.50 0.47
C PHE A 136 -15.97 -8.78 1.69
N GLU A 137 -14.73 -8.28 1.69
CA GLU A 137 -13.77 -8.49 2.77
C GLU A 137 -14.06 -7.57 3.97
N ALA A 138 -13.78 -8.07 5.18
CA ALA A 138 -13.97 -7.32 6.42
C ALA A 138 -13.19 -6.00 6.41
N LEU A 139 -11.97 -6.02 5.87
CA LEU A 139 -11.10 -4.85 5.78
C LEU A 139 -11.71 -3.74 4.92
N TYR A 140 -12.33 -4.08 3.80
CA TYR A 140 -12.99 -3.09 2.95
C TYR A 140 -14.15 -2.40 3.70
N ALA A 141 -15.01 -3.19 4.37
CA ALA A 141 -16.10 -2.63 5.18
C ALA A 141 -15.56 -1.73 6.31
N PHE A 142 -14.44 -2.11 6.92
CA PHE A 142 -13.78 -1.31 7.95
C PHE A 142 -13.25 0.02 7.41
N VAL A 143 -12.53 0.00 6.27
CA VAL A 143 -12.01 1.21 5.61
C VAL A 143 -13.15 2.13 5.17
N MET A 144 -14.24 1.58 4.65
CA MET A 144 -15.44 2.33 4.31
C MET A 144 -16.05 3.04 5.54
N GLY A 145 -16.03 2.37 6.69
CA GLY A 145 -16.44 2.98 7.96
C GLY A 145 -15.55 4.16 8.36
N LEU A 146 -14.22 4.03 8.21
CA LEU A 146 -13.29 5.13 8.46
C LEU A 146 -13.53 6.33 7.53
N TYR A 147 -13.79 6.06 6.25
CA TYR A 147 -14.10 7.08 5.25
C TYR A 147 -15.38 7.83 5.58
N GLN A 148 -16.47 7.11 5.89
CA GLN A 148 -17.75 7.71 6.30
C GLN A 148 -17.62 8.52 7.58
N ARG A 149 -16.83 8.03 8.54
CA ARG A 149 -16.52 8.75 9.78
C ARG A 149 -15.80 10.06 9.49
N ALA A 150 -14.80 10.04 8.60
CA ALA A 150 -14.05 11.22 8.20
C ALA A 150 -14.91 12.25 7.43
N ARG A 151 -15.97 11.79 6.74
CA ARG A 151 -17.00 12.65 6.14
C ARG A 151 -18.02 13.22 7.14
N GLY A 152 -17.96 12.80 8.41
CA GLY A 152 -18.90 13.22 9.45
C GLY A 152 -20.20 12.41 9.49
N ASP A 153 -20.36 11.37 8.65
CA ASP A 153 -21.51 10.46 8.69
C ASP A 153 -21.27 9.31 9.68
N GLY A 154 -21.47 9.61 10.97
CA GLY A 154 -21.30 8.62 12.03
C GLY A 154 -22.31 7.46 11.98
N VAL A 155 -23.47 7.63 11.34
CA VAL A 155 -24.50 6.57 11.25
C VAL A 155 -24.10 5.54 10.21
N ALA A 156 -23.71 5.99 9.01
CA ALA A 156 -23.18 5.10 7.99
C ALA A 156 -21.90 4.42 8.49
N ALA A 157 -20.98 5.19 9.09
CA ALA A 157 -19.72 4.67 9.61
C ALA A 157 -19.93 3.50 10.59
N LYS A 158 -20.88 3.67 11.53
CA LYS A 158 -21.23 2.61 12.48
C LYS A 158 -21.72 1.34 11.78
N LYS A 159 -22.63 1.45 10.80
CA LYS A 159 -23.11 0.29 10.03
C LYS A 159 -21.98 -0.43 9.29
N SER A 160 -21.05 0.33 8.73
CA SER A 160 -19.86 -0.22 8.05
C SER A 160 -18.94 -0.96 9.02
N PHE A 161 -18.70 -0.41 10.22
CA PHE A 161 -17.91 -1.10 11.25
C PHE A 161 -18.61 -2.34 11.82
N GLU A 162 -19.94 -2.29 12.00
CA GLU A 162 -20.73 -3.47 12.38
C GLU A 162 -20.62 -4.58 11.33
N LYS A 163 -20.75 -4.22 10.04
CA LYS A 163 -20.53 -5.17 8.94
C LYS A 163 -19.13 -5.78 8.99
N ALA A 164 -18.09 -4.97 9.16
CA ALA A 164 -16.71 -5.45 9.24
C ALA A 164 -16.52 -6.46 10.39
N TYR A 165 -17.04 -6.14 11.58
CA TYR A 165 -16.96 -7.01 12.76
C TYR A 165 -17.77 -8.31 12.60
N ASN A 166 -18.89 -8.26 11.87
CA ASN A 166 -19.70 -9.45 11.61
C ASN A 166 -19.04 -10.40 10.59
N ILE A 167 -18.26 -9.87 9.65
CA ILE A 167 -17.48 -10.68 8.70
C ILE A 167 -16.25 -11.27 9.40
N ASP A 168 -15.53 -10.44 10.16
CA ASP A 168 -14.35 -10.84 10.94
C ASP A 168 -14.41 -10.29 12.36
N ASN A 169 -14.76 -11.17 13.29
CA ASN A 169 -14.85 -10.86 14.72
C ASN A 169 -13.47 -10.69 15.39
N THR A 170 -12.38 -11.09 14.72
CA THR A 170 -11.00 -10.88 15.19
C THR A 170 -10.50 -9.46 14.91
N LEU A 171 -11.19 -8.70 14.05
CA LEU A 171 -10.86 -7.31 13.73
C LEU A 171 -11.27 -6.34 14.87
N LEU A 172 -10.52 -6.40 15.97
CA LEU A 172 -10.80 -5.63 17.21
C LEU A 172 -10.84 -4.12 17.00
N VAL A 173 -10.16 -3.60 15.97
CA VAL A 173 -10.17 -2.19 15.62
C VAL A 173 -11.56 -1.71 15.19
N ALA A 174 -12.36 -2.54 14.52
CA ALA A 174 -13.74 -2.20 14.16
C ALA A 174 -14.60 -1.99 15.41
N ARG A 175 -14.44 -2.87 16.41
CA ARG A 175 -15.12 -2.74 17.71
C ARG A 175 -14.71 -1.48 18.47
N ARG A 176 -13.42 -1.11 18.42
CA ARG A 176 -12.91 0.13 19.02
C ARG A 176 -13.59 1.35 18.38
N GLU A 177 -13.65 1.40 17.05
CA GLU A 177 -14.26 2.52 16.32
C GLU A 177 -15.77 2.65 16.56
N MET A 178 -16.51 1.53 16.63
CA MET A 178 -17.92 1.55 17.02
C MET A 178 -18.13 2.17 18.40
N SER A 179 -17.27 1.83 19.36
CA SER A 179 -17.33 2.33 20.73
C SER A 179 -17.06 3.84 20.77
N LEU A 180 -16.11 4.34 19.96
CA LEU A 180 -15.83 5.76 19.82
C LEU A 180 -17.04 6.53 19.30
N ILE A 181 -17.69 6.05 18.22
CA ILE A 181 -18.88 6.70 17.66
C ILE A 181 -20.01 6.77 18.69
N ASN A 182 -20.29 5.66 19.39
CA ASN A 182 -21.34 5.62 20.41
C ASN A 182 -21.08 6.65 21.53
N SER A 183 -19.82 6.79 21.97
CA SER A 183 -19.44 7.77 22.99
C SER A 183 -19.61 9.22 22.52
N GLN A 184 -19.32 9.52 21.26
CA GLN A 184 -19.51 10.85 20.68
C GLN A 184 -20.99 11.20 20.54
N GLN A 185 -21.82 10.23 20.15
CA GLN A 185 -23.28 10.42 20.05
C GLN A 185 -23.92 10.66 21.41
N ALA A 186 -23.51 9.92 22.44
CA ALA A 186 -23.99 10.12 23.81
C ALA A 186 -23.69 11.55 24.31
N LYS A 187 -22.44 12.01 24.15
CA LYS A 187 -22.03 13.37 24.52
C LYS A 187 -22.86 14.46 23.82
N LYS A 188 -23.14 14.30 22.52
CA LYS A 188 -23.98 15.26 21.77
C LYS A 188 -25.41 15.33 22.30
N LYS A 189 -26.01 14.19 22.69
CA LYS A 189 -27.36 14.15 23.27
C LYS A 189 -27.42 14.85 24.63
N ASP A 190 -26.41 14.64 25.48
CA ASP A 190 -26.36 15.25 26.81
C ASP A 190 -26.23 16.77 26.77
N VAL A 191 -25.43 17.31 25.83
CA VAL A 191 -25.30 18.77 25.63
C VAL A 191 -26.63 19.38 25.19
N LEU A 192 -27.29 18.80 24.18
CA LEU A 192 -28.59 19.29 23.70
C LEU A 192 -29.67 19.24 24.79
N ASN A 193 -29.70 18.18 25.59
CA ASN A 193 -30.66 18.04 26.67
C ASN A 193 -30.43 19.04 27.82
N ARG A 194 -29.17 19.43 28.07
CA ARG A 194 -28.83 20.44 29.08
C ARG A 194 -29.28 21.83 28.63
N ASP A 195 -28.96 22.21 27.40
CA ASP A 195 -29.33 23.51 26.84
C ASP A 195 -30.87 23.67 26.75
N LEU A 196 -31.59 22.62 26.37
CA LEU A 196 -33.05 22.64 26.36
C LEU A 196 -33.65 22.83 27.76
N LYS A 197 -33.09 22.18 28.79
CA LYS A 197 -33.55 22.36 30.17
C LYS A 197 -33.29 23.78 30.68
N ASP A 198 -32.13 24.35 30.36
CA ASP A 198 -31.78 25.71 30.77
C ASP A 198 -32.62 26.78 30.05
N LEU A 199 -32.89 26.58 28.75
CA LEU A 199 -33.79 27.46 27.98
C LEU A 199 -35.23 27.40 28.48
N VAL A 200 -35.74 26.21 28.77
CA VAL A 200 -37.11 26.03 29.29
C VAL A 200 -37.22 26.56 30.72
N ALA A 201 -36.20 26.33 31.58
CA ALA A 201 -36.19 26.86 32.94
C ALA A 201 -36.14 28.40 33.00
N GLY A 202 -35.49 29.05 32.02
CA GLY A 202 -35.48 30.52 31.88
C GLY A 202 -36.83 31.11 31.49
N PHE A 203 -37.63 30.40 30.68
CA PHE A 203 -38.97 30.83 30.27
C PHE A 203 -40.02 30.71 31.39
N PHE A 204 -39.90 29.73 32.28
CA PHE A 204 -40.86 29.50 33.37
C PHE A 204 -40.55 30.24 34.69
N LYS A 205 -39.38 30.90 34.80
CA LYS A 205 -38.99 31.66 36.00
C LYS A 205 -39.31 33.16 35.96
N LYS A 206 -39.94 33.67 34.90
CA LYS A 206 -40.52 35.02 34.90
C LYS A 206 -41.97 34.96 35.38
N LYS A 207 -42.16 35.11 36.68
CA LYS A 207 -43.42 35.57 37.30
C LYS A 207 -43.06 36.65 38.31
#